data_AF-A0A6M1XQ31-F1
#
_entry.id   AF-A0A6M1XQ31-F1
#
_cell.length_a   1.000
_cell.length_b   1.000
_cell.length_c   1.000
_cell.angle_alpha   90.00
_cell.angle_beta   90.00
_cell.angle_gamma   90.00
#
_symmetry.space_group_name_H-M   'P 1'
#
loop_
_entity.id
_entity.type
_entity.pdbx_description
1 polymer ?
#
loop_
_entity_poly.entity_id
_entity_poly.type
_entity_poly.pdbx_seq_one_letter_code
_entity_poly.pdbx_strand_id
1 'polypeptide(L)'
;VLAMILGAMIAFDMGGPFNKVAFLFGSGLIAEGNYSIMGPIAVAICIPPLALGLASLILKTKFTKTEREAGKASLAMGLFGITEGAIPFASTDPLRVIPSIVIGAMTGSVIAMLSGVTDHVAHGGPIVAVLGAVDHVAMFFVAVIAGIAVTVLMLRILKPTLQQTAVAAANGVTVADLSETET
;
A
#
# COMPACT_ATOMS: atom_id res chain seq x y z
N VAL A 1 -8.99 -16.55 1.35
CA VAL A 1 -7.63 -16.79 1.89
C VAL A 1 -6.55 -16.41 0.87
N LEU A 2 -6.58 -16.92 -0.36
CA LEU A 2 -5.57 -16.63 -1.39
C LEU A 2 -5.30 -15.13 -1.63
N ALA A 3 -6.36 -14.33 -1.86
CA ALA A 3 -6.20 -12.88 -2.06
C ALA A 3 -5.49 -12.16 -0.91
N MET A 4 -5.73 -12.58 0.34
CA MET A 4 -5.03 -12.01 1.50
C MET A 4 -3.53 -12.33 1.44
N ILE A 5 -3.16 -13.56 1.12
CA ILE A 5 -1.76 -13.96 1.01
C ILE A 5 -1.06 -13.18 -0.12
N LEU A 6 -1.68 -13.11 -1.29
CA LEU A 6 -1.13 -12.38 -2.44
C LEU A 6 -0.98 -10.89 -2.15
N GLY A 7 -2.02 -10.24 -1.61
CA GLY A 7 -1.96 -8.83 -1.21
C GLY A 7 -0.87 -8.55 -0.19
N ALA A 8 -0.70 -9.44 0.80
CA ALA A 8 0.36 -9.34 1.80
C ALA A 8 1.75 -9.47 1.15
N MET A 9 1.97 -10.48 0.32
CA MET A 9 3.26 -10.71 -0.35
C MET A 9 3.66 -9.54 -1.24
N ILE A 10 2.72 -8.98 -2.01
CA ILE A 10 2.96 -7.83 -2.88
C ILE A 10 3.39 -6.60 -2.09
N ALA A 11 2.73 -6.32 -0.96
CA ALA A 11 3.04 -5.11 -0.18
C ALA A 11 4.22 -5.26 0.78
N PHE A 12 4.56 -6.47 1.21
CA PHE A 12 5.48 -6.72 2.33
C PHE A 12 6.88 -6.14 2.12
N ASP A 13 7.44 -6.31 0.92
CA ASP A 13 8.82 -5.92 0.60
C ASP A 13 8.91 -4.88 -0.53
N MET A 14 7.78 -4.32 -0.94
CA MET A 14 7.67 -3.20 -1.88
C MET A 14 8.44 -3.39 -3.19
N GLY A 15 8.45 -4.60 -3.75
CA GLY A 15 9.17 -4.95 -4.99
C GLY A 15 10.31 -5.95 -4.79
N GLY A 16 10.43 -6.52 -3.59
CA GLY A 16 11.40 -7.56 -3.26
C GLY A 16 10.99 -8.97 -3.72
N PRO A 17 11.64 -10.01 -3.17
CA PRO A 17 11.40 -11.41 -3.56
C PRO A 17 9.95 -11.89 -3.37
N PHE A 18 9.28 -11.52 -2.27
CA PHE A 18 7.91 -11.95 -2.01
C PHE A 18 6.94 -11.32 -3.01
N ASN A 19 7.10 -10.02 -3.29
CA ASN A 19 6.32 -9.35 -4.31
C ASN A 19 6.51 -10.01 -5.69
N LYS A 20 7.76 -10.22 -6.11
CA LYS A 20 8.06 -10.82 -7.41
C LYS A 20 7.53 -12.24 -7.54
N VAL A 21 7.57 -13.05 -6.49
CA VAL A 21 6.98 -14.40 -6.50
C VAL A 21 5.47 -14.34 -6.67
N ALA A 22 4.77 -13.48 -5.92
CA ALA A 22 3.32 -13.32 -6.06
C ALA A 22 2.95 -12.80 -7.46
N PHE A 23 3.68 -11.82 -7.98
CA PHE A 23 3.46 -11.25 -9.30
C PHE A 23 3.73 -12.24 -10.43
N LEU A 24 4.80 -13.04 -10.32
CA LEU A 24 5.09 -14.11 -11.27
C LEU A 24 4.02 -15.20 -11.23
N PHE A 25 3.50 -15.53 -10.04
CA PHE A 25 2.39 -16.47 -9.90
C PHE A 25 1.13 -15.97 -10.61
N GLY A 26 0.75 -14.70 -10.43
CA GLY A 26 -0.39 -14.11 -11.13
C GLY A 26 -0.19 -14.03 -12.65
N SER A 27 0.96 -13.53 -13.07
CA SER A 27 1.26 -13.35 -14.50
C SER A 27 1.45 -14.66 -15.25
N GLY A 28 1.96 -15.71 -14.61
CA GLY A 28 2.04 -17.05 -15.21
C GLY A 28 0.67 -17.63 -15.58
N LEU A 29 -0.35 -17.36 -14.76
CA LEU A 29 -1.71 -17.84 -14.99
C LEU A 29 -2.44 -17.10 -16.12
N ILE A 30 -1.97 -15.92 -16.53
CA ILE A 30 -2.48 -15.21 -17.72
C ILE A 30 -2.29 -16.07 -18.97
N ALA A 31 -1.14 -16.75 -19.10
CA ALA A 31 -0.83 -17.62 -20.24
C ALA A 31 -1.76 -18.85 -20.31
N GLU A 32 -2.33 -19.25 -19.18
CA GLU A 32 -3.31 -20.33 -19.05
C GLU A 32 -4.75 -19.85 -19.23
N GLY A 33 -4.96 -18.55 -19.49
CA GLY A 33 -6.28 -17.93 -19.63
C GLY A 33 -6.97 -17.61 -18.30
N ASN A 34 -6.26 -17.68 -17.17
CA ASN A 34 -6.80 -17.36 -15.85
C ASN A 34 -6.34 -15.99 -15.35
N TYR A 35 -7.14 -14.97 -15.68
CA TYR A 35 -6.90 -13.56 -15.34
C TYR A 35 -7.34 -13.17 -13.91
N SER A 36 -8.07 -14.05 -13.23
CA SER A 36 -8.71 -13.78 -11.94
C SER A 36 -7.72 -13.66 -10.78
N ILE A 37 -6.50 -14.17 -10.95
CA ILE A 37 -5.42 -14.06 -9.95
C ILE A 37 -4.64 -12.76 -10.14
N MET A 38 -4.45 -12.31 -11.37
CA MET A 38 -3.70 -11.09 -11.65
C MET A 38 -4.46 -9.83 -11.19
N GLY A 39 -5.79 -9.78 -11.34
CA GLY A 39 -6.59 -8.62 -10.93
C GLY A 39 -6.36 -8.18 -9.47
N PRO A 40 -6.49 -9.08 -8.47
CA PRO A 40 -6.19 -8.77 -7.08
C PRO A 40 -4.73 -8.34 -6.81
N ILE A 41 -3.77 -8.84 -7.58
CA ILE A 41 -2.36 -8.44 -7.51
C ILE A 41 -2.18 -7.02 -8.07
N ALA A 42 -2.83 -6.72 -9.19
CA ALA A 42 -2.81 -5.41 -9.84
C ALA A 42 -3.41 -4.30 -8.95
N VAL A 43 -4.39 -4.66 -8.11
CA VAL A 43 -4.90 -3.78 -7.05
C VAL A 43 -3.88 -3.62 -5.92
N ALA A 44 -3.30 -4.71 -5.42
CA ALA A 44 -2.34 -4.68 -4.31
C ALA A 44 -1.11 -3.80 -4.61
N ILE A 45 -0.58 -3.88 -5.82
CA ILE A 45 0.74 -3.33 -6.18
C ILE A 45 0.80 -1.80 -6.05
N CYS A 46 -0.33 -1.13 -6.30
CA CYS A 46 -0.42 0.33 -6.26
C CYS A 46 -0.84 0.89 -4.89
N ILE A 47 -1.44 0.07 -4.02
CA ILE A 47 -1.94 0.55 -2.72
C ILE A 47 -0.82 1.12 -1.84
N PRO A 48 0.34 0.47 -1.63
CA PRO A 48 1.40 1.01 -0.76
C PRO A 48 1.87 2.42 -1.16
N PRO A 49 2.34 2.67 -2.41
CA PRO A 49 2.81 3.99 -2.80
C PRO A 49 1.69 5.03 -2.85
N LEU A 50 0.48 4.67 -3.31
CA LEU A 50 -0.65 5.61 -3.35
C LEU A 50 -1.08 6.03 -1.93
N ALA A 51 -1.18 5.07 -1.02
CA ALA A 51 -1.61 5.31 0.35
C ALA A 51 -0.57 6.13 1.13
N LEU A 52 0.73 5.83 0.97
CA LEU A 52 1.79 6.56 1.65
C LEU A 52 1.95 7.98 1.09
N GLY A 53 1.90 8.12 -0.23
CA GLY A 53 1.87 9.42 -0.88
C GLY A 53 0.72 10.28 -0.38
N LEU A 54 -0.50 9.73 -0.34
CA LEU A 54 -1.68 10.43 0.18
C LEU A 54 -1.58 10.72 1.69
N ALA A 55 -1.16 9.74 2.49
CA ALA A 55 -0.99 9.88 3.94
C ALA A 55 0.00 11.00 4.27
N SER A 56 1.10 11.12 3.52
CA SER A 56 2.09 12.17 3.74
C SER A 56 1.50 13.58 3.57
N LEU A 57 0.58 13.76 2.63
CA LEU A 57 -0.03 15.05 2.33
C LEU A 57 -1.15 15.42 3.31
N ILE A 58 -1.91 14.44 3.80
CA ILE A 58 -3.04 14.64 4.71
C ILE A 58 -2.57 14.69 6.17
N LEU A 59 -1.72 13.74 6.60
CA LEU A 59 -1.26 13.60 7.98
C LEU A 59 0.02 14.41 8.22
N LYS A 60 0.01 15.69 7.88
CA LYS A 60 1.19 16.56 7.87
C LYS A 60 1.96 16.53 9.20
N THR A 61 1.31 16.41 10.35
CA THR A 61 1.98 16.37 11.66
C THR A 61 2.78 15.10 11.94
N LYS A 62 2.55 14.03 11.16
CA LYS A 62 3.21 12.72 11.32
C LYS A 62 4.37 12.49 10.34
N PHE A 63 4.43 13.26 9.25
CA PHE A 63 5.44 13.14 8.19
C PHE A 63 6.31 14.39 8.08
N THR A 64 7.62 14.18 7.94
CA THR A 64 8.63 15.23 7.72
C THR A 64 8.44 15.93 6.37
N LYS A 65 9.06 17.10 6.18
CA LYS A 65 9.01 17.80 4.89
C LYS A 65 9.58 16.92 3.76
N THR A 66 10.68 16.22 4.01
CA THR A 66 11.32 15.30 3.05
C THR A 66 10.39 14.15 2.67
N GLU A 67 9.72 13.52 3.64
CA GLU A 67 8.74 12.45 3.36
C GLU A 67 7.55 12.96 2.53
N ARG A 68 7.12 14.20 2.74
CA ARG A 68 6.03 14.79 1.94
C ARG A 68 6.42 15.07 0.49
N GLU A 69 7.66 15.50 0.26
CA GLU A 69 8.18 15.66 -1.10
C GLU A 69 8.35 14.30 -1.79
N ALA A 70 8.89 13.30 -1.08
CA ALA A 70 8.92 11.92 -1.55
C ALA A 70 7.51 11.38 -1.83
N GLY A 71 6.50 11.80 -1.06
CA GLY A 71 5.11 11.41 -1.23
C GLY A 71 4.49 11.82 -2.56
N LYS A 72 4.91 12.96 -3.13
CA LYS A 72 4.45 13.37 -4.47
C LYS A 72 4.97 12.42 -5.55
N ALA A 73 6.24 12.04 -5.46
CA ALA A 73 6.83 11.04 -6.36
C ALA A 73 6.21 9.66 -6.15
N SER A 74 5.96 9.28 -4.89
CA SER A 74 5.30 8.02 -4.52
C SER A 74 3.89 7.91 -5.12
N LEU A 75 3.09 8.99 -5.08
CA LEU A 75 1.78 9.01 -5.74
C LEU A 75 1.91 8.72 -7.25
N ALA A 76 2.84 9.39 -7.92
CA ALA A 76 3.07 9.17 -9.35
C ALA A 76 3.47 7.71 -9.63
N MET A 77 4.43 7.16 -8.87
CA MET A 77 4.85 5.76 -8.97
C MET A 77 3.68 4.79 -8.74
N GLY A 78 2.82 5.06 -7.76
CA GLY A 78 1.65 4.25 -7.46
C GLY A 78 0.62 4.25 -8.59
N LEU A 79 0.45 5.36 -9.33
CA LEU A 79 -0.45 5.39 -10.48
C LEU A 79 -0.02 4.41 -11.59
N PHE A 80 1.29 4.18 -11.73
CA PHE A 80 1.90 3.21 -12.65
C PHE A 80 2.19 1.84 -12.01
N GLY A 81 1.65 1.57 -10.82
CA GLY A 81 1.84 0.27 -10.16
C GLY A 81 3.28 -0.02 -9.72
N ILE A 82 4.10 1.01 -9.50
CA ILE A 82 5.48 0.87 -9.03
C ILE A 82 5.48 0.90 -7.49
N THR A 83 5.50 -0.27 -6.85
CA THR A 83 5.39 -0.39 -5.38
C THR A 83 6.59 0.20 -4.64
N GLU A 84 7.75 0.27 -5.29
CA GLU A 84 9.01 0.76 -4.73
C GLU A 84 8.91 2.21 -4.22
N GLY A 85 7.93 2.98 -4.69
CA GLY A 85 7.64 4.32 -4.19
C GLY A 85 7.32 4.35 -2.69
N ALA A 86 7.02 3.21 -2.07
CA ALA A 86 6.81 3.06 -0.64
C ALA A 86 8.11 2.91 0.19
N ILE A 87 9.22 2.52 -0.43
CA ILE A 87 10.49 2.23 0.25
C ILE A 87 10.97 3.39 1.14
N PRO A 88 10.99 4.68 0.69
CA PRO A 88 11.48 5.78 1.51
C PRO A 88 10.76 5.92 2.86
N PHE A 89 9.47 5.60 2.90
CA PHE A 89 8.66 5.65 4.10
C PHE A 89 8.92 4.45 5.00
N ALA A 90 8.99 3.25 4.41
CA ALA A 90 9.27 2.02 5.15
C ALA A 90 10.69 2.02 5.75
N SER A 91 11.68 2.59 5.08
CA SER A 91 13.04 2.74 5.63
C SER A 91 13.08 3.67 6.84
N THR A 92 12.17 4.64 6.93
CA THR A 92 12.12 5.60 8.03
C THR A 92 11.38 5.05 9.25
N ASP A 93 10.30 4.28 9.04
CA ASP A 93 9.44 3.76 10.13
C ASP A 93 8.87 2.38 9.77
N PRO A 94 9.72 1.33 9.68
CA PRO A 94 9.35 0.03 9.11
C PRO A 94 8.27 -0.66 9.93
N LEU A 95 8.35 -0.58 11.26
CA LEU A 95 7.45 -1.26 12.19
C LEU A 95 6.00 -0.80 12.07
N ARG A 96 5.77 0.42 11.58
CA ARG A 96 4.42 0.99 11.45
C ARG A 96 3.98 1.05 10.00
N VAL A 97 4.89 1.33 9.08
CA VAL A 97 4.59 1.42 7.65
C VAL A 97 4.28 0.05 7.05
N ILE A 98 5.15 -0.95 7.25
CA ILE A 98 5.00 -2.26 6.60
C ILE A 98 3.68 -2.95 7.00
N PRO A 99 3.31 -3.05 8.29
CA PRO A 99 2.02 -3.63 8.64
C PRO A 99 0.82 -2.86 8.08
N SER A 100 0.91 -1.53 8.01
CA SER A 100 -0.17 -0.67 7.50
C SER A 100 -0.41 -0.86 5.99
N ILE A 101 0.66 -0.96 5.20
CA ILE A 101 0.55 -1.19 3.75
C ILE A 101 0.13 -2.62 3.44
N VAL A 102 0.61 -3.60 4.22
CA VAL A 102 0.22 -5.01 4.08
C VAL A 102 -1.26 -5.20 4.32
N ILE A 103 -1.79 -4.67 5.43
CA ILE A 103 -3.22 -4.82 5.77
C ILE A 103 -4.11 -4.08 4.74
N GLY A 104 -3.69 -2.91 4.26
CA GLY A 104 -4.42 -2.21 3.20
C GLY A 104 -4.41 -2.97 1.87
N ALA A 105 -3.26 -3.51 1.45
CA ALA A 105 -3.15 -4.30 0.23
C ALA A 105 -3.96 -5.60 0.31
N MET A 106 -3.92 -6.30 1.44
CA MET A 106 -4.78 -7.45 1.72
C MET A 106 -6.26 -7.09 1.55
N THR A 107 -6.68 -5.95 2.11
CA THR A 107 -8.07 -5.48 2.02
C THR A 107 -8.47 -5.23 0.56
N GLY A 108 -7.65 -4.50 -0.19
CA GLY A 108 -7.90 -4.24 -1.61
C GLY A 108 -7.96 -5.51 -2.43
N SER A 109 -7.00 -6.43 -2.28
CA SER A 109 -6.99 -7.71 -3.00
C SER A 109 -8.22 -8.57 -2.70
N VAL A 110 -8.67 -8.61 -1.45
CA VAL A 110 -9.89 -9.37 -1.09
C VAL A 110 -11.11 -8.79 -1.78
N ILE A 111 -11.29 -7.47 -1.74
CA ILE A 111 -12.42 -6.80 -2.40
C ILE A 111 -12.36 -7.06 -3.91
N ALA A 112 -11.18 -6.89 -4.52
CA ALA A 112 -10.96 -7.13 -5.94
C ALA A 112 -11.34 -8.56 -6.34
N MET A 113 -10.86 -9.57 -5.60
CA MET A 113 -11.14 -10.97 -5.90
C MET A 113 -12.62 -11.33 -5.73
N LEU A 114 -13.27 -10.83 -4.67
CA LEU A 114 -14.70 -11.09 -4.43
C LEU A 114 -15.60 -10.39 -5.45
N SER A 115 -15.14 -9.27 -6.01
CA SER A 115 -15.87 -8.49 -7.02
C SER A 115 -15.59 -8.93 -8.46
N GLY A 116 -14.73 -9.95 -8.66
CA GLY A 116 -14.42 -10.49 -9.99
C GLY A 116 -13.48 -9.61 -10.83
N VAL A 117 -12.69 -8.75 -10.20
CA VAL A 117 -11.66 -7.97 -10.91
C VAL A 117 -10.60 -8.91 -11.47
N THR A 118 -10.31 -8.78 -12.76
CA THR A 118 -9.32 -9.54 -13.52
C THR A 118 -8.30 -8.58 -14.13
N ASP A 119 -7.13 -9.08 -14.52
CA ASP A 119 -6.16 -8.31 -15.30
C ASP A 119 -5.54 -9.19 -16.38
N HIS A 120 -5.58 -8.70 -17.61
CA HIS A 120 -5.13 -9.38 -18.83
C HIS A 120 -3.64 -9.17 -19.10
N VAL A 121 -2.97 -8.27 -18.38
CA VAL A 121 -1.53 -8.00 -18.56
C VAL A 121 -0.77 -8.18 -17.26
N ALA A 122 0.52 -8.48 -17.38
CA ALA A 122 1.45 -8.54 -16.25
C ALA A 122 1.86 -7.12 -15.82
N HIS A 123 0.90 -6.32 -15.35
CA HIS A 123 1.14 -4.99 -14.81
C HIS A 123 0.13 -4.68 -13.70
N GLY A 124 0.14 -3.47 -13.16
CA GLY A 124 -0.95 -3.03 -12.30
C GLY A 124 -1.00 -1.53 -12.13
N GLY A 125 -1.83 -1.10 -11.19
CA GLY A 125 -2.05 0.31 -10.92
C GLY A 125 -3.13 0.98 -11.79
N PRO A 126 -3.65 2.14 -11.32
CA PRO A 126 -4.77 2.85 -11.92
C PRO A 126 -4.64 3.14 -13.42
N ILE A 127 -3.44 3.45 -13.90
CA ILE A 127 -3.25 3.81 -15.32
C ILE A 127 -3.53 2.61 -16.22
N VAL A 128 -3.08 1.42 -15.86
CA VAL A 128 -3.34 0.21 -16.66
C VAL A 128 -4.81 -0.20 -16.63
N ALA A 129 -5.51 0.04 -15.52
CA ALA A 129 -6.95 -0.18 -15.46
C ALA A 129 -7.71 0.72 -16.44
N VAL A 130 -7.29 1.97 -16.61
CA VAL A 130 -7.90 2.93 -17.56
C VAL A 130 -7.55 2.61 -19.01
N LEU A 131 -6.38 2.00 -19.27
CA LEU A 131 -5.95 1.59 -20.61
C LEU A 131 -6.64 0.31 -21.12
N GLY A 132 -7.57 -0.27 -20.34
CA GLY A 132 -8.45 -1.34 -20.79
C GLY A 132 -7.92 -2.76 -20.58
N ALA A 133 -6.90 -2.94 -19.75
CA ALA A 133 -6.36 -4.26 -19.44
C ALA A 133 -7.05 -4.96 -18.25
N VAL A 134 -7.92 -4.26 -17.51
CA VAL A 134 -8.59 -4.74 -16.30
C VAL A 134 -10.09 -4.84 -16.55
N ASP A 135 -10.73 -5.97 -16.22
CA ASP A 135 -12.19 -6.03 -16.19
C ASP A 135 -12.73 -5.54 -14.84
N HIS A 136 -14.00 -5.13 -14.81
CA HIS A 136 -14.64 -4.56 -13.61
C HIS A 136 -13.87 -3.34 -13.06
N VAL A 137 -13.40 -2.45 -13.95
CA VAL A 137 -12.61 -1.25 -13.64
C VAL A 137 -13.19 -0.42 -12.49
N ALA A 138 -14.52 -0.27 -12.41
CA ALA A 138 -15.16 0.44 -11.30
C ALA A 138 -14.84 -0.22 -9.94
N MET A 139 -14.93 -1.55 -9.87
CA MET A 139 -14.62 -2.30 -8.66
C MET A 139 -13.12 -2.34 -8.36
N PHE A 140 -12.26 -2.29 -9.38
CA PHE A 140 -10.82 -2.08 -9.21
C PHE A 140 -10.55 -0.79 -8.41
N PHE A 141 -11.16 0.33 -8.82
CA PHE A 141 -10.99 1.60 -8.12
C PHE A 141 -11.57 1.58 -6.71
N VAL A 142 -12.74 0.96 -6.50
CA VAL A 142 -13.32 0.77 -5.16
C VAL A 142 -12.36 -0.02 -4.25
N ALA A 143 -11.76 -1.10 -4.77
CA ALA A 143 -10.82 -1.93 -4.04
C ALA A 143 -9.53 -1.16 -3.68
N VAL A 144 -8.97 -0.39 -4.62
CA VAL A 144 -7.80 0.47 -4.39
C VAL A 144 -8.11 1.53 -3.32
N ILE A 145 -9.25 2.23 -3.44
CA ILE A 145 -9.66 3.26 -2.48
C ILE A 145 -9.84 2.67 -1.08
N ALA A 146 -10.47 1.50 -0.98
CA ALA A 146 -10.66 0.81 0.30
C ALA A 146 -9.31 0.42 0.93
N GLY A 147 -8.39 -0.13 0.14
CA GLY A 147 -7.04 -0.45 0.62
C GLY A 147 -6.27 0.78 1.08
N ILE A 148 -6.32 1.88 0.32
CA ILE A 148 -5.74 3.17 0.70
C ILE A 148 -6.35 3.68 2.01
N ALA A 149 -7.66 3.65 2.14
CA ALA A 149 -8.36 4.13 3.34
C ALA A 149 -7.91 3.35 4.59
N VAL A 150 -7.80 2.01 4.49
CA VAL A 150 -7.31 1.17 5.58
C VAL A 150 -5.86 1.49 5.93
N THR A 151 -4.96 1.61 4.94
CA THR A 151 -3.57 1.97 5.20
C THR A 151 -3.44 3.36 5.85
N VAL A 152 -4.17 4.36 5.35
CA VAL A 152 -4.16 5.71 5.91
C VAL A 152 -4.70 5.72 7.35
N LEU A 153 -5.75 4.95 7.63
CA LEU A 153 -6.31 4.82 8.98
C LEU A 153 -5.31 4.15 9.93
N MET A 154 -4.67 3.06 9.49
CA MET A 154 -3.62 2.37 10.24
C MET A 154 -2.45 3.31 10.55
N LEU A 155 -1.95 4.05 9.56
CA LEU A 155 -0.88 5.03 9.76
C LEU A 155 -1.31 6.17 10.69
N ARG A 156 -2.57 6.63 10.60
CA ARG A 156 -3.10 7.66 11.49
C ARG A 156 -3.08 7.22 12.94
N ILE A 157 -3.42 5.95 13.21
CA ILE A 157 -3.45 5.38 14.56
C ILE A 157 -2.04 5.05 15.05
N LEU A 158 -1.23 4.35 14.25
CA LEU A 158 0.04 3.79 14.69
C LEU A 158 1.20 4.79 14.68
N LYS A 159 1.28 5.67 13.68
CA LYS A 159 2.43 6.57 13.49
C LYS A 159 2.33 7.76 14.45
N PRO A 160 3.30 8.00 15.34
CA PRO A 160 3.26 9.14 16.26
C PRO A 160 3.45 10.46 15.51
N THR A 161 3.06 11.57 16.15
CA THR A 161 3.35 12.89 15.61
C THR A 161 4.84 13.21 15.75
N LEU A 162 5.38 14.07 14.89
CA LEU A 162 6.76 14.54 14.98
C LEU A 162 7.04 15.24 16.32
N GLN A 163 6.03 15.91 16.89
CA GLN A 163 6.13 16.54 18.20
C GLN A 163 6.26 15.51 19.31
N GLN A 164 5.42 14.46 19.33
CA GLN A 164 5.53 13.37 20.30
C GLN A 164 6.91 12.69 20.21
N THR A 165 7.41 12.45 19.00
CA THR A 165 8.76 11.91 18.79
C THR A 165 9.85 12.84 19.35
N ALA A 166 9.73 14.16 19.14
CA ALA A 166 10.68 15.13 19.66
C ALA A 166 10.65 15.23 21.20
N VAL A 167 9.47 15.18 21.82
CA VAL A 167 9.30 15.19 23.28
C VAL A 167 9.88 13.92 23.90
N ALA A 168 9.61 12.75 23.31
CA ALA A 168 10.17 11.47 23.76
C ALA A 168 11.71 11.50 23.74
N ALA A 169 12.29 11.99 22.63
CA ALA A 169 13.73 12.13 22.48
C ALA A 169 14.34 13.10 23.51
N ALA A 170 13.67 14.21 23.82
CA ALA A 170 14.13 15.18 24.81
C ALA A 170 14.10 14.64 26.25
N ASN A 171 13.14 13.77 26.55
CA ASN A 171 12.95 13.22 27.89
C ASN A 171 13.72 11.91 28.13
N GLY A 172 14.36 11.34 27.11
CA GLY A 172 15.03 10.04 27.21
C GLY A 172 14.05 8.87 27.41
N VAL A 173 12.78 9.05 27.03
CA VAL A 173 11.69 8.10 27.21
C VAL A 173 11.19 7.61 25.85
N THR A 174 10.57 6.43 25.76
CA THR A 174 10.06 5.93 24.50
C THR A 174 8.72 6.59 24.14
N VAL A 175 8.38 6.64 22.85
CA VAL A 175 7.12 7.24 22.38
C VAL A 175 5.88 6.48 22.90
N ALA A 176 6.03 5.20 23.25
CA ALA A 176 4.95 4.40 23.82
C ALA A 176 4.47 4.98 25.17
N ASP A 177 5.40 5.46 26.00
CA ASP A 177 5.10 5.96 27.35
C ASP A 177 4.35 7.30 27.33
N LEU A 178 4.50 8.10 26.26
CA LEU A 178 3.77 9.36 26.07
C LEU A 178 2.32 9.14 25.62
N SER A 179 2.00 7.99 25.04
CA SER A 179 0.65 7.70 24.55
C SER A 179 -0.32 7.27 25.66
N GLU A 180 0.20 6.78 26.79
CA GLU A 180 -0.60 6.37 27.96
C GLU A 180 -0.98 7.53 28.89
N THR A 181 -0.43 8.73 28.67
CA THR A 181 -0.68 9.91 29.52
C THR A 181 -1.71 10.89 28.95
N GLU A 182 -2.21 10.65 27.74
CA GLU A 182 -3.23 11.51 27.08
C GLU A 182 -4.68 10.94 27.11
N THR A 183 -4.96 9.90 27.89
CA THR A 183 -6.33 9.39 28.17
C THR A 183 -6.87 9.89 29.49
#